data_AF-A0A519BGN9-F1
#
_entry.id   AF-A0A519BGN9-F1
#
_cell.length_a   1.000
_cell.length_b   1.000
_cell.length_c   1.000
_cell.angle_alpha   90.00
_cell.angle_beta   90.00
_cell.angle_gamma   90.00
#
_symmetry.space_group_name_H-M   'P 1'
#
loop_
_entity.id
_entity.type
_entity.pdbx_description
1 polymer ?
#
loop_
_entity_poly.entity_id
_entity_poly.type
_entity_poly.pdbx_seq_one_letter_code
_entity_poly.pdbx_strand_id
1 'polypeptide(L)'
;MSANIDIKHIMKLAKLSFSENDAAAYETELSKILDYINVLSSADTSKVQRADILEEMDYENLIATGVETKFELGEYRNDNILEKDASFDYGIVKENSPEFESDVPGSKFGYFVVPPVIE
;
A
#
# COMPACT_ATOMS: atom_id res chain seq x y z
N MET A 1 15.19 -5.26 -25.93
CA MET A 1 13.82 -5.71 -26.28
C MET A 1 12.93 -5.14 -25.21
N SER A 2 12.32 -3.98 -25.44
CA SER A 2 11.42 -3.37 -24.46
C SER A 2 10.20 -4.28 -24.37
N ALA A 3 9.98 -4.88 -23.20
CA ALA A 3 8.74 -5.60 -22.95
C ALA A 3 7.60 -4.60 -23.19
N ASN A 4 6.70 -4.92 -24.12
CA ASN A 4 5.56 -4.06 -24.42
C ASN A 4 4.65 -4.11 -23.19
N ILE A 5 4.83 -3.14 -22.29
CA ILE A 5 4.08 -3.07 -21.04
C ILE A 5 2.70 -2.50 -21.38
N ASP A 6 1.66 -3.29 -21.13
CA ASP A 6 0.29 -2.84 -21.29
C ASP A 6 -0.09 -1.86 -20.17
N ILE A 7 -0.05 -0.56 -20.48
CA ILE A 7 -0.46 0.52 -19.57
C ILE A 7 -1.90 0.34 -19.09
N LYS A 8 -2.81 -0.12 -19.96
CA LYS A 8 -4.22 -0.32 -19.57
C LYS A 8 -4.33 -1.41 -18.51
N HIS A 9 -3.50 -2.46 -18.60
CA HIS A 9 -3.42 -3.50 -17.59
C HIS A 9 -2.89 -2.96 -16.25
N ILE A 10 -1.83 -2.16 -16.25
CA ILE A 10 -1.29 -1.55 -15.02
C ILE A 10 -2.30 -0.62 -14.38
N MET A 11 -2.94 0.24 -15.16
CA MET A 11 -3.98 1.15 -14.69
C MET A 11 -5.10 0.40 -13.97
N LYS A 12 -5.53 -0.74 -14.54
CA LYS A 12 -6.55 -1.59 -13.93
C LYS A 12 -6.09 -2.17 -12.58
N LEU A 13 -4.85 -2.66 -12.49
CA LEU A 13 -4.30 -3.21 -11.24
C LEU A 13 -4.16 -2.13 -10.14
N ALA A 14 -3.73 -0.93 -10.53
CA ALA A 14 -3.58 0.20 -9.63
C ALA A 14 -4.90 0.94 -9.32
N LYS A 15 -6.03 0.50 -9.89
CA LYS A 15 -7.35 1.16 -9.80
C LYS A 15 -7.32 2.63 -10.25
N LEU A 16 -6.53 2.94 -11.28
CA LEU A 16 -6.44 4.28 -11.86
C LEU A 16 -7.38 4.42 -13.06
N SER A 17 -8.20 5.46 -13.05
CA SER A 17 -9.13 5.79 -14.15
C SER A 17 -8.60 7.01 -14.93
N PHE A 18 -7.74 6.77 -15.92
CA PHE A 18 -7.28 7.81 -16.85
C PHE A 18 -7.99 7.75 -18.20
N SER A 19 -7.95 8.85 -18.94
CA SER A 19 -8.46 8.90 -20.31
C SER A 19 -7.54 8.15 -21.28
N GLU A 20 -8.02 7.82 -22.48
CA GLU A 20 -7.18 7.17 -23.49
C GLU A 20 -6.01 8.06 -23.95
N ASN A 21 -6.19 9.39 -23.93
CA ASN A 21 -5.13 10.34 -24.26
C ASN A 21 -4.01 10.33 -23.21
N ASP A 22 -4.38 10.19 -21.92
CA ASP A 22 -3.40 10.10 -20.82
C ASP A 22 -2.64 8.77 -20.87
N ALA A 23 -3.32 7.68 -21.23
CA ALA A 23 -2.70 6.35 -21.34
C ALA A 23 -1.53 6.35 -22.33
N ALA A 24 -1.69 6.99 -23.50
CA ALA A 24 -0.63 7.08 -24.50
C ALA A 24 0.57 7.94 -24.05
N ALA A 25 0.29 9.03 -23.30
CA ALA A 25 1.33 9.84 -22.70
C ALA A 25 2.13 9.05 -21.66
N TYR A 26 1.43 8.35 -20.76
CA TYR A 26 2.07 7.52 -19.73
C TYR A 26 2.81 6.32 -20.29
N GLU A 27 2.36 5.73 -21.40
CA GLU A 27 3.12 4.68 -22.10
C GLU A 27 4.49 5.18 -22.54
N THR A 28 4.53 6.39 -23.11
CA THR A 28 5.78 7.02 -23.56
C THR A 28 6.70 7.35 -22.38
N GLU A 29 6.14 7.88 -21.28
CA GLU A 29 6.91 8.23 -20.09
C GLU A 29 7.43 7.00 -19.35
N LEU A 30 6.59 5.98 -19.17
CA LEU A 30 6.98 4.73 -18.53
C LEU A 30 8.10 4.05 -19.32
N SER A 31 8.00 4.03 -20.66
CA SER A 31 9.04 3.45 -21.52
C SER A 31 10.42 4.09 -21.25
N LYS A 32 10.49 5.42 -21.11
CA LYS A 32 11.74 6.13 -20.76
C LYS A 32 12.26 5.75 -19.38
N ILE A 33 11.36 5.61 -18.40
CA ILE A 33 11.74 5.21 -17.03
C ILE A 33 12.29 3.79 -17.03
N LEU A 34 11.65 2.86 -17.76
CA LEU A 34 12.11 1.48 -17.89
C LEU A 34 13.46 1.40 -18.60
N ASP A 35 13.65 2.16 -19.67
CA ASP A 35 14.94 2.24 -20.36
C ASP A 35 16.04 2.75 -19.44
N TYR A 36 15.74 3.72 -18.59
CA TYR A 36 16.68 4.19 -17.57
C TYR A 36 16.97 3.12 -16.50
N ILE A 37 15.96 2.44 -15.98
CA ILE A 37 16.13 1.36 -15.00
C ILE A 37 16.92 0.19 -15.59
N ASN A 38 16.77 -0.09 -16.89
CA ASN A 38 17.51 -1.14 -17.58
C ASN A 38 19.03 -0.94 -17.52
N VAL A 39 19.53 0.27 -17.23
CA VAL A 39 20.96 0.50 -16.95
C VAL A 39 21.46 -0.38 -15.79
N LEU A 40 20.62 -0.63 -14.78
CA LEU A 40 20.95 -1.49 -13.65
C LEU A 40 21.22 -2.95 -14.04
N SER A 41 20.69 -3.42 -15.17
CA SER A 41 20.98 -4.77 -15.67
C SER A 41 22.44 -4.99 -16.06
N SER A 42 23.19 -3.90 -16.28
CA SER A 42 24.62 -3.95 -16.61
C SER A 42 25.52 -4.04 -15.37
N ALA A 43 24.98 -3.86 -14.17
CA ALA A 43 25.74 -3.96 -12.94
C ALA A 43 26.00 -5.44 -12.59
N ASP A 44 27.25 -5.77 -12.25
CA ASP A 44 27.60 -7.11 -11.76
C ASP A 44 27.07 -7.28 -10.33
N THR A 45 26.03 -8.08 -10.19
CA THR A 45 25.40 -8.42 -8.91
C THR A 45 25.78 -9.83 -8.43
N SER A 46 26.72 -10.52 -9.09
CA SER A 46 27.08 -11.91 -8.79
C SER A 46 27.60 -12.14 -7.36
N LYS A 47 28.13 -11.10 -6.73
CA LYS A 47 28.64 -11.13 -5.35
C LYS A 47 27.63 -10.68 -4.30
N VAL A 48 26.48 -10.14 -4.72
CA VAL A 48 25.41 -9.71 -3.81
C VAL A 48 24.53 -10.93 -3.53
N GLN A 49 24.47 -11.36 -2.28
CA GLN A 49 23.60 -12.48 -1.92
C GLN A 49 22.21 -11.94 -1.61
N ARG A 50 21.19 -12.72 -2.00
CA ARG A 50 19.79 -12.40 -1.68
C ARG A 50 19.56 -12.29 -0.16
N ALA A 51 20.29 -13.07 0.62
CA ALA A 51 20.22 -13.06 2.08
C ALA A 51 20.64 -11.70 2.66
N ASP A 52 21.68 -11.06 2.11
CA ASP A 52 22.19 -9.77 2.58
C ASP A 52 21.11 -8.67 2.47
N ILE A 53 20.33 -8.68 1.38
CA ILE A 53 19.21 -7.73 1.18
C ILE A 53 18.02 -8.06 2.10
N LEU A 54 17.72 -9.35 2.27
CA LEU A 54 16.58 -9.78 3.09
C LEU A 54 16.82 -9.53 4.58
N GLU A 55 18.07 -9.59 5.05
CA GLU A 55 18.43 -9.28 6.43
C GLU A 55 18.20 -7.80 6.76
N GLU A 56 18.51 -6.88 5.84
CA GLU A 56 18.19 -5.44 5.99
C GLU A 56 16.68 -5.17 5.98
N MET A 57 15.91 -6.03 5.31
CA MET A 57 14.44 -5.94 5.24
C MET A 57 13.75 -6.81 6.29
N ASP A 58 14.49 -7.48 7.17
CA ASP A 58 13.93 -8.30 8.23
C ASP A 58 13.36 -7.38 9.30
N TYR A 59 12.05 -7.20 9.26
CA TYR A 59 11.30 -6.35 10.19
C TYR A 59 11.58 -6.69 11.65
N GLU A 60 11.81 -7.96 12.00
CA GLU A 60 12.12 -8.37 13.37
C GLU A 60 13.51 -7.86 13.79
N ASN A 61 14.49 -7.87 12.89
CA ASN A 61 15.81 -7.30 13.13
C ASN A 61 15.80 -5.77 13.19
N LEU A 62 14.97 -5.10 12.37
CA LEU A 62 14.82 -3.64 12.42
C LEU A 62 14.23 -3.18 13.76
N ILE A 63 13.27 -3.93 14.31
CA ILE A 63 12.70 -3.69 15.64
C ILE A 63 13.76 -3.99 16.72
N ALA A 64 14.46 -5.12 16.62
CA ALA A 64 15.48 -5.52 17.59
C ALA A 64 16.71 -4.57 17.63
N THR A 65 17.03 -3.91 16.51
CA THR A 65 18.13 -2.93 16.39
C THR A 65 17.75 -1.53 16.84
N GLY A 66 16.52 -1.33 17.36
CA GLY A 66 16.11 -0.11 18.05
C GLY A 66 15.46 0.95 17.17
N VAL A 67 14.94 0.58 15.99
CA VAL A 67 14.02 1.47 15.28
C VAL A 67 12.72 1.53 16.09
N GLU A 68 12.48 2.65 16.78
CA GLU A 68 11.23 2.89 17.49
C GLU A 68 10.05 2.81 16.50
N THR A 69 9.33 1.69 16.54
CA THR A 69 8.00 1.62 15.94
C THR A 69 7.05 2.36 16.87
N LYS A 70 6.27 3.31 16.34
CA LYS A 70 5.20 4.01 17.11
C LYS A 70 4.08 3.07 17.60
N PHE A 71 4.21 1.77 17.36
CA PHE A 71 3.22 0.75 17.61
C PHE A 71 3.94 -0.54 18.04
N GLU A 72 3.47 -1.18 19.11
CA GLU A 72 3.94 -2.49 19.54
C GLU A 72 3.22 -3.57 18.71
N LEU A 73 3.94 -4.27 17.82
CA LEU A 73 3.35 -5.26 16.91
C LEU A 73 2.78 -6.51 17.62
N GLY A 74 3.15 -6.75 18.88
CA GLY A 74 2.79 -7.95 19.63
C GLY A 74 1.29 -8.11 19.92
N GLU A 75 0.52 -7.03 19.92
CA GLU A 75 -0.89 -7.10 20.34
C GLU A 75 -1.90 -7.24 19.19
N TYR A 76 -1.50 -7.01 17.94
CA TYR A 76 -2.43 -6.99 16.79
C TYR A 76 -2.58 -8.34 16.07
N ARG A 77 -1.80 -9.38 16.43
CA ARG A 77 -2.05 -10.78 16.01
C ARG A 77 -3.01 -11.53 16.93
N ASN A 78 -3.91 -10.80 17.60
CA ASN A 78 -4.88 -11.40 18.49
C ASN A 78 -6.20 -11.65 17.77
N ASP A 79 -6.46 -12.92 17.53
CA ASP A 79 -7.79 -13.52 17.36
C ASP A 79 -8.70 -13.30 18.59
N ASN A 80 -8.19 -12.59 19.61
CA ASN A 80 -8.80 -12.23 20.89
C ASN A 80 -8.68 -10.72 21.19
N ILE A 81 -9.15 -9.83 20.30
CA ILE A 81 -9.33 -8.42 20.66
C ILE A 81 -10.45 -8.33 21.71
N LEU A 82 -10.06 -8.34 22.99
CA LEU A 82 -10.99 -8.35 24.12
C LEU A 82 -11.27 -6.95 24.70
N GLU A 83 -10.65 -5.89 24.19
CA GLU A 83 -10.96 -4.53 24.62
C GLU A 83 -11.12 -3.60 23.42
N LYS A 84 -12.16 -2.76 23.48
CA LYS A 84 -12.43 -1.69 22.52
C LYS A 84 -11.16 -0.87 22.35
N ASP A 85 -10.58 -0.95 21.16
CA ASP A 85 -9.37 -0.25 20.77
C ASP A 85 -9.51 1.25 21.08
N ALA A 86 -8.85 1.69 22.17
CA ALA A 86 -8.90 3.08 22.63
C ALA A 86 -8.15 4.03 21.68
N SER A 87 -7.45 3.49 20.68
CA SER A 87 -6.80 4.28 19.63
C SER A 87 -7.77 4.79 18.57
N PHE A 88 -9.01 4.31 18.56
CA PHE A 88 -10.01 4.69 17.55
C PHE A 88 -10.74 6.00 17.94
N ASP A 89 -10.24 7.13 17.46
CA ASP A 89 -10.91 8.42 17.60
C ASP A 89 -12.01 8.58 16.53
N TYR A 90 -13.25 8.42 16.98
CA TYR A 90 -14.45 8.64 16.16
C TYR A 90 -14.48 10.02 15.50
N GLY A 91 -13.95 11.06 16.15
CA GLY A 91 -13.91 12.42 15.59
C GLY A 91 -13.08 12.47 14.31
N ILE A 92 -11.89 11.86 14.33
CA ILE A 92 -10.99 11.78 13.18
C ILE A 92 -11.65 11.01 12.03
N VAL A 93 -12.29 9.88 12.33
CA VAL A 93 -12.93 9.03 11.31
C VAL A 93 -14.09 9.75 10.65
N LYS A 94 -14.94 10.40 11.44
CA LYS A 94 -16.08 11.16 10.91
C LYS A 94 -15.66 12.37 10.09
N GLU A 95 -14.59 13.05 10.47
CA GLU A 95 -14.08 14.22 9.75
C GLU A 95 -13.45 13.84 8.40
N ASN A 96 -12.75 12.70 8.33
CA ASN A 96 -11.97 12.31 7.15
C ASN A 96 -12.67 11.28 6.25
N SER A 97 -13.76 10.65 6.70
CA SER A 97 -14.52 9.72 5.88
C SER A 97 -15.40 10.48 4.87
N PRO A 98 -15.41 10.10 3.58
CA PRO A 98 -16.36 10.64 2.61
C PRO A 98 -17.82 10.45 3.05
N GLU A 99 -18.16 9.25 3.52
CA GLU A 99 -19.47 8.91 4.06
C GLU A 99 -19.33 7.89 5.20
N PHE A 100 -19.98 8.15 6.33
CA PHE A 100 -19.95 7.30 7.51
C PHE A 100 -21.28 7.37 8.27
N GLU A 101 -21.86 6.22 8.59
CA GLU A 101 -23.13 6.12 9.33
C GLU A 101 -22.92 5.47 10.70
N SER A 102 -23.45 6.09 11.76
CA SER A 102 -23.41 5.51 13.11
C SER A 102 -24.51 4.46 13.30
N ASP A 103 -24.20 3.36 13.99
CA ASP A 103 -25.15 2.27 14.28
C ASP A 103 -26.40 2.71 15.02
N VAL A 104 -26.23 3.72 15.88
CA VAL A 104 -27.26 4.30 16.73
C VAL A 104 -26.97 5.79 16.92
N PRO A 105 -28.00 6.66 17.04
CA PRO A 105 -27.79 8.08 17.28
C PRO A 105 -26.93 8.33 18.52
N GLY A 106 -25.77 8.98 18.32
CA GLY A 106 -24.79 9.26 19.40
C GLY A 106 -23.77 8.15 19.65
N SER A 107 -23.79 7.06 18.87
CA SER A 107 -22.78 6.00 18.93
C SER A 107 -21.44 6.46 18.37
N LYS A 108 -20.36 6.01 19.02
CA LYS A 108 -18.98 6.12 18.50
C LYS A 108 -18.62 4.96 17.56
N PHE A 109 -19.58 4.11 17.23
CA PHE A 109 -19.44 2.95 16.34
C PHE A 109 -20.38 3.11 15.13
N GLY A 110 -19.94 2.63 13.98
CA GLY A 110 -20.62 2.81 12.70
C GLY A 110 -19.87 2.16 11.54
N TYR A 111 -20.36 2.36 10.32
CA TYR A 111 -19.83 1.78 9.09
C TYR A 111 -19.49 2.85 8.05
N PHE A 112 -18.48 2.56 7.23
CA PHE A 112 -18.19 3.34 6.02
C PHE A 112 -19.24 3.04 4.95
N VAL A 113 -19.82 4.08 4.36
CA VAL A 113 -20.76 3.91 3.27
C VAL A 113 -19.99 3.99 1.96
N VAL A 114 -20.11 2.94 1.16
CA VAL A 114 -19.48 2.82 -0.17
C VAL A 114 -20.51 2.30 -1.18
N PRO A 115 -20.32 2.58 -2.49
CA PRO A 115 -21.14 1.96 -3.51
C PRO A 115 -21.15 0.43 -3.39
N PRO A 116 -22.27 -0.24 -3.69
CA PRO A 116 -22.37 -1.68 -3.58
C PRO A 116 -21.31 -2.35 -4.47
N VAL A 117 -20.61 -3.32 -3.90
CA VAL A 117 -19.68 -4.17 -4.66
C VAL A 117 -20.52 -5.10 -5.52
N ILE A 118 -20.54 -4.84 -6.83
CA ILE A 118 -21.19 -5.71 -7.81
C ILE A 118 -20.10 -6.62 -8.40
N GLU A 119 -20.32 -7.93 -8.34
CA GLU A 119 -19.46 -8.96 -8.95
C GLU A 119 -19.59 -9.02 -10.48
#